data_AF-A0A945DAR5-F1
#
_entry.id   AF-A0A945DAR5-F1
#
_cell.length_a   1.000
_cell.length_b   1.000
_cell.length_c   1.000
_cell.angle_alpha   90.00
_cell.angle_beta   90.00
_cell.angle_gamma   90.00
#
_symmetry.space_group_name_H-M   'P 1'
#
loop_
_entity.id
_entity.type
_entity.pdbx_description
1 polymer ?
#
loop_
_entity_poly.entity_id
_entity_poly.type
_entity_poly.pdbx_seq_one_letter_code
_entity_poly.pdbx_strand_id
1 'polypeptide(L)'
;MPTPDKIALLKLKALNHKPLIYAELDFVIETLKSPTPNRSLTFLEILPKTNILYFLNSFADYALATQKKIIPLLSIHHSHRIYGFLFNLFFTTKNQELQDLLMVCLANTTYFILPFIFIYLGSKEPETQKRLKILMSKINIEKYRIQLKILPKIPFEKKFREVYGDQVLDQILKPTRT
;
A
#
# COMPACT_ATOMS: atom_id res chain seq x y z
N MET A 1 -22.68 8.13 -21.94
CA MET A 1 -22.30 8.75 -20.65
C MET A 1 -22.78 7.85 -19.51
N PRO A 2 -21.96 7.59 -18.48
CA PRO A 2 -22.38 6.79 -17.33
C PRO A 2 -23.48 7.53 -16.55
N THR A 3 -24.65 6.90 -16.39
CA THR A 3 -25.75 7.48 -15.59
C THR A 3 -25.40 7.40 -14.10
N PRO A 4 -25.56 8.50 -13.33
CA PRO A 4 -25.29 8.56 -11.89
C PRO A 4 -25.92 7.42 -11.08
N ASP A 5 -27.08 6.93 -11.52
CA ASP A 5 -27.88 5.93 -10.81
C ASP A 5 -27.22 4.55 -10.77
N LYS A 6 -26.45 4.18 -11.81
CA LYS A 6 -25.80 2.87 -11.88
C LYS A 6 -24.68 2.73 -10.86
N ILE A 7 -23.88 3.77 -10.62
CA ILE A 7 -22.81 3.73 -9.61
C ILE A 7 -23.41 3.63 -8.20
N ALA A 8 -24.50 4.36 -7.91
CA ALA A 8 -25.18 4.29 -6.61
C ALA A 8 -25.75 2.89 -6.34
N LEU A 9 -26.39 2.27 -7.34
CA LEU A 9 -26.91 0.90 -7.25
C LEU A 9 -25.81 -0.12 -6.99
N LEU A 10 -24.68 -0.02 -7.69
CA LEU A 10 -23.54 -0.90 -7.46
C LEU A 10 -22.94 -0.72 -6.06
N LYS A 11 -22.94 0.51 -5.52
CA LYS A 11 -22.46 0.76 -4.15
C LYS A 11 -23.33 0.05 -3.13
N LEU A 12 -24.66 0.18 -3.27
CA LEU A 12 -25.62 -0.52 -2.42
C LEU A 12 -25.43 -2.04 -2.51
N LYS A 13 -25.15 -2.57 -3.70
CA LYS A 13 -24.86 -4.01 -3.87
C LYS A 13 -23.58 -4.44 -3.15
N ALA A 14 -22.50 -3.67 -3.27
CA ALA A 14 -21.23 -3.94 -2.58
C ALA A 14 -21.35 -3.83 -1.05
N LEU A 15 -22.08 -2.82 -0.56
CA LEU A 15 -22.38 -2.65 0.87
C LEU A 15 -23.19 -3.81 1.44
N ASN A 16 -24.07 -4.42 0.65
CA ASN A 16 -24.82 -5.63 1.01
C ASN A 16 -24.00 -6.92 0.83
N HIS A 17 -22.67 -6.83 0.72
CA HIS A 17 -21.73 -7.93 0.54
C HIS A 17 -22.02 -8.86 -0.65
N LYS A 18 -22.79 -8.40 -1.64
CA LYS A 18 -23.03 -9.16 -2.86
C LYS A 18 -21.83 -8.99 -3.80
N PRO A 19 -21.23 -10.09 -4.30
CA PRO A 19 -20.14 -9.99 -5.25
C PRO A 19 -20.63 -9.30 -6.53
N LEU A 20 -19.78 -8.43 -7.06
CA LEU A 20 -20.00 -7.79 -8.36
C LEU A 20 -19.56 -8.75 -9.47
N ILE A 21 -20.33 -8.78 -10.55
CA ILE A 21 -19.95 -9.53 -11.76
C ILE A 21 -18.92 -8.75 -12.58
N TYR A 22 -18.19 -9.42 -13.47
CA TYR A 22 -17.15 -8.78 -14.28
C TYR A 22 -17.63 -7.54 -15.04
N ALA A 23 -18.80 -7.60 -15.69
CA ALA A 23 -19.36 -6.45 -16.40
C ALA A 23 -19.63 -5.22 -15.51
N GLU A 24 -19.92 -5.43 -14.21
CA GLU A 24 -20.09 -4.35 -13.25
C GLU A 24 -18.73 -3.76 -12.83
N LEU A 25 -17.71 -4.61 -12.69
CA LEU A 25 -16.34 -4.20 -12.40
C LEU A 25 -15.75 -3.40 -13.57
N ASP A 26 -15.94 -3.87 -14.81
CA ASP A 26 -15.51 -3.19 -16.03
C ASP A 26 -16.14 -1.80 -16.14
N PHE A 27 -17.44 -1.71 -15.87
CA PHE A 27 -18.13 -0.43 -15.83
C PHE A 27 -17.50 0.54 -14.82
N VAL A 28 -17.15 0.06 -13.62
CA VAL A 28 -16.49 0.91 -12.62
C VAL A 28 -15.08 1.32 -13.07
N ILE A 29 -14.30 0.41 -13.65
CA ILE A 29 -12.96 0.72 -14.19
C ILE A 29 -13.06 1.81 -15.27
N GLU A 30 -13.98 1.69 -16.21
CA GLU A 30 -14.18 2.70 -17.25
C GLU A 30 -14.59 4.06 -16.65
N THR A 31 -15.39 4.06 -15.59
CA THR A 31 -15.71 5.32 -14.89
C THR A 31 -14.51 5.93 -14.17
N LEU A 32 -13.55 5.13 -13.71
CA LEU A 32 -12.31 5.62 -13.08
C LEU A 32 -11.33 6.21 -14.11
N LYS A 33 -11.41 5.76 -15.37
CA LYS A 33 -10.65 6.34 -16.50
C LYS A 33 -11.22 7.68 -16.98
N SER A 34 -12.45 8.02 -16.60
CA SER A 34 -13.10 9.30 -16.94
C SER A 34 -12.35 10.50 -16.33
N PRO A 35 -12.39 11.71 -16.96
CA PRO A 35 -11.79 12.93 -16.41
C PRO A 35 -12.32 13.34 -15.03
N THR A 36 -13.53 12.89 -14.64
CA THR A 36 -14.20 13.25 -13.38
C THR A 36 -14.57 12.03 -12.52
N PRO A 37 -13.58 11.29 -11.97
CA PRO A 37 -13.79 9.99 -11.32
C PRO A 37 -14.32 10.05 -9.88
N ASN A 38 -14.59 11.25 -9.32
CA ASN A 38 -14.79 11.46 -7.88
C ASN A 38 -15.89 10.57 -7.26
N ARG A 39 -16.98 10.29 -8.00
CA ARG A 39 -18.07 9.43 -7.50
C ARG A 39 -17.72 7.93 -7.49
N SER A 40 -16.76 7.49 -8.29
CA SER A 40 -16.30 6.10 -8.40
C SER A 40 -15.17 5.76 -7.44
N LEU A 41 -14.47 6.75 -6.89
CA LEU A 41 -13.36 6.51 -5.95
C LEU A 41 -13.83 5.96 -4.59
N THR A 42 -14.95 6.47 -4.08
CA THR A 42 -15.62 5.92 -2.87
C THR A 42 -16.11 4.49 -3.07
N PHE A 43 -16.14 3.99 -4.32
CA PHE A 43 -16.41 2.58 -4.58
C PHE A 43 -15.25 1.67 -4.14
N LEU A 44 -14.01 2.16 -4.23
CA LEU A 44 -12.82 1.38 -3.86
C LEU A 44 -12.77 1.09 -2.35
N GLU A 45 -13.29 2.01 -1.54
CA GLU A 45 -13.37 1.86 -0.08
C GLU A 45 -14.25 0.68 0.36
N ILE A 46 -15.33 0.43 -0.38
CA ILE A 46 -16.36 -0.57 -0.04
C ILE A 46 -16.19 -1.88 -0.81
N LEU A 47 -15.17 -1.99 -1.65
CA LEU A 47 -14.97 -3.17 -2.49
C LEU A 47 -14.43 -4.35 -1.69
N PRO A 48 -14.96 -5.57 -1.89
CA PRO A 48 -14.37 -6.78 -1.38
C PRO A 48 -12.91 -6.95 -1.84
N LYS A 49 -12.05 -7.47 -0.96
CA LYS A 49 -10.62 -7.71 -1.25
C LYS A 49 -10.36 -8.57 -2.49
N THR A 50 -11.32 -9.39 -2.91
CA THR A 50 -11.23 -10.19 -4.15
C THR A 50 -11.28 -9.33 -5.40
N ASN A 51 -12.07 -8.25 -5.37
CA ASN A 51 -12.33 -7.42 -6.53
C ASN A 51 -11.26 -6.35 -6.70
N ILE A 52 -10.61 -5.92 -5.62
CA ILE A 52 -9.57 -4.88 -5.65
C ILE A 52 -8.41 -5.26 -6.59
N LEU A 53 -8.06 -6.54 -6.70
CA LEU A 53 -6.99 -7.03 -7.58
C LEU A 53 -7.29 -6.74 -9.05
N TYR A 54 -8.56 -6.81 -9.44
CA TYR A 54 -9.00 -6.49 -10.78
C TYR A 54 -8.70 -5.01 -11.12
N PHE A 55 -8.90 -4.10 -10.17
CA PHE A 55 -8.57 -2.68 -10.32
C PHE A 55 -7.06 -2.43 -10.35
N LEU A 56 -6.27 -3.21 -9.61
CA LEU A 56 -4.81 -3.06 -9.60
C LEU A 56 -4.20 -3.35 -10.98
N ASN A 57 -4.76 -4.30 -11.74
CA ASN A 57 -4.28 -4.64 -13.07
C ASN A 57 -4.44 -3.51 -14.09
N SER A 58 -5.44 -2.64 -13.91
CA SER A 58 -5.68 -1.47 -14.76
C SER A 58 -5.12 -0.17 -14.18
N PHE A 59 -4.33 -0.25 -13.10
CA PHE A 59 -3.88 0.96 -12.38
C PHE A 59 -3.05 1.91 -13.26
N ALA A 60 -2.18 1.34 -14.11
CA ALA A 60 -1.33 2.11 -15.01
C ALA A 60 -2.13 2.89 -16.08
N ASP A 61 -3.34 2.43 -16.41
CA ASP A 61 -4.20 3.04 -17.43
C ASP A 61 -4.96 4.27 -16.90
N TYR A 62 -5.01 4.44 -15.57
CA TYR A 62 -5.69 5.59 -14.98
C TYR A 62 -4.87 6.87 -15.16
N ALA A 63 -5.55 8.00 -15.36
CA ALA A 63 -4.89 9.31 -15.33
C ALA A 63 -4.15 9.52 -14.00
N LEU A 64 -3.02 10.24 -14.03
CA LEU A 64 -2.19 10.49 -12.85
C LEU A 64 -2.99 11.06 -11.67
N ALA A 65 -3.92 11.99 -11.94
CA ALA A 65 -4.80 12.56 -10.93
C ALA A 65 -5.69 11.51 -10.24
N THR A 66 -6.14 10.50 -10.98
CA THR A 66 -6.89 9.35 -10.44
C THR A 66 -5.98 8.44 -9.64
N GLN A 67 -4.80 8.08 -10.17
CA GLN A 67 -3.82 7.24 -9.48
C GLN A 67 -3.45 7.82 -8.10
N LYS A 68 -3.21 9.14 -8.03
CA LYS A 68 -2.92 9.87 -6.79
C LYS A 68 -4.06 9.79 -5.76
N LYS A 69 -5.32 9.68 -6.20
CA LYS A 69 -6.46 9.50 -5.29
C LYS A 69 -6.64 8.05 -4.86
N ILE A 70 -6.28 7.09 -5.71
CA ILE A 70 -6.41 5.66 -5.42
C ILE A 70 -5.36 5.20 -4.40
N ILE A 71 -4.11 5.67 -4.48
CA ILE A 71 -3.02 5.21 -3.60
C ILE A 71 -3.35 5.33 -2.10
N PRO A 72 -3.83 6.48 -1.59
CA PRO A 72 -4.24 6.60 -0.19
C PRO A 72 -5.35 5.61 0.19
N LEU A 73 -6.33 5.41 -0.69
CA LEU A 73 -7.41 4.44 -0.45
C LEU A 73 -6.87 3.01 -0.37
N LEU A 74 -5.96 2.63 -1.27
CA LEU A 74 -5.27 1.33 -1.21
C LEU A 74 -4.49 1.16 0.11
N SER A 75 -3.87 2.24 0.59
CA SER A 75 -3.00 2.22 1.77
C SER A 75 -3.73 1.97 3.09
N ILE A 76 -5.06 2.05 3.13
CA ILE A 76 -5.87 1.71 4.32
C ILE A 76 -6.41 0.27 4.29
N HIS A 77 -6.26 -0.45 3.17
CA HIS A 77 -6.71 -1.83 3.09
C HIS A 77 -5.67 -2.80 3.66
N HIS A 78 -6.05 -3.57 4.69
CA HIS A 78 -5.20 -4.61 5.27
C HIS A 78 -5.13 -5.89 4.39
N SER A 79 -4.37 -5.83 3.30
CA SER A 79 -4.17 -6.95 2.37
C SER A 79 -2.73 -7.03 1.87
N HIS A 80 -2.08 -8.18 2.05
CA HIS A 80 -0.72 -8.42 1.57
C HIS A 80 -0.58 -8.21 0.06
N ARG A 81 -1.60 -8.53 -0.74
CA ARG A 81 -1.56 -8.33 -2.20
C ARG A 81 -1.51 -6.85 -2.58
N ILE A 82 -2.25 -6.01 -1.83
CA ILE A 82 -2.28 -4.56 -2.06
C ILE A 82 -0.94 -3.95 -1.64
N TYR A 83 -0.39 -4.30 -0.48
CA TYR A 83 0.93 -3.79 -0.10
C TYR A 83 2.05 -4.30 -1.00
N GLY A 84 1.97 -5.54 -1.50
CA GLY A 84 2.88 -6.03 -2.52
C GLY A 84 2.85 -5.16 -3.78
N PHE A 85 1.65 -4.81 -4.25
CA PHE A 85 1.47 -3.87 -5.36
C PHE A 85 2.03 -2.47 -5.05
N LEU A 86 1.71 -1.88 -3.90
CA LEU A 86 2.17 -0.54 -3.52
C LEU A 86 3.70 -0.46 -3.42
N PHE A 87 4.34 -1.48 -2.84
CA PHE A 87 5.80 -1.57 -2.79
C PHE A 87 6.40 -1.70 -4.19
N ASN A 88 5.85 -2.58 -5.04
CA ASN A 88 6.32 -2.71 -6.42
C ASN A 88 6.20 -1.38 -7.17
N LEU A 89 5.06 -0.69 -7.05
CA LEU A 89 4.85 0.62 -7.65
C LEU A 89 5.84 1.67 -7.12
N PHE A 90 6.13 1.68 -5.82
CA PHE A 90 7.10 2.62 -5.21
C PHE A 90 8.51 2.50 -5.80
N PHE A 91 8.97 1.27 -6.08
CA PHE A 91 10.29 1.05 -6.66
C PHE A 91 10.33 1.21 -8.18
N THR A 92 9.24 0.89 -8.88
CA THR A 92 9.22 0.87 -10.36
C THR A 92 8.73 2.17 -10.99
N THR A 93 7.97 3.00 -10.27
CA THR A 93 7.47 4.26 -10.82
C THR A 93 8.62 5.21 -11.13
N LYS A 94 8.51 5.90 -12.27
CA LYS A 94 9.39 6.99 -12.69
C LYS A 94 8.81 8.37 -12.36
N ASN A 95 7.56 8.42 -11.89
CA ASN A 95 6.90 9.67 -11.53
C ASN A 95 7.21 10.02 -10.07
N GLN A 96 7.92 11.13 -9.87
CA GLN A 96 8.36 11.56 -8.54
C GLN A 96 7.19 11.86 -7.59
N GLU A 97 6.11 12.49 -8.08
CA GLU A 97 4.95 12.80 -7.24
C GLU A 97 4.25 11.52 -6.72
N LEU A 98 4.14 10.48 -7.55
CA LEU A 98 3.62 9.19 -7.12
C LEU A 98 4.56 8.52 -6.12
N GLN A 99 5.87 8.59 -6.37
CA GLN A 99 6.85 8.02 -5.47
C GLN A 99 6.79 8.67 -4.08
N ASP A 100 6.69 10.00 -4.02
CA ASP A 100 6.59 10.74 -2.75
C ASP A 100 5.30 10.40 -2.01
N LEU A 101 4.17 10.32 -2.74
CA LEU A 101 2.89 9.92 -2.17
C LEU A 101 2.95 8.49 -1.60
N LEU A 102 3.51 7.55 -2.36
CA LEU A 102 3.70 6.16 -1.91
C LEU A 102 4.58 6.09 -0.67
N MET A 103 5.66 6.87 -0.62
CA MET A 103 6.53 6.95 0.55
C MET A 103 5.76 7.41 1.79
N VAL A 104 4.93 8.45 1.67
CA VAL A 104 4.08 8.93 2.78
C VAL A 104 3.08 7.86 3.23
N CYS A 105 2.38 7.22 2.29
CA CYS A 105 1.40 6.17 2.58
C CYS A 105 2.05 4.94 3.24
N LEU A 106 3.18 4.46 2.71
CA LEU A 106 3.89 3.30 3.22
C LEU A 106 4.55 3.57 4.57
N ALA A 107 5.05 4.79 4.81
CA ALA A 107 5.62 5.15 6.11
C ALA A 107 4.56 5.15 7.24
N ASN A 108 3.37 5.69 6.93
CA ASN A 108 2.29 5.91 7.89
C ASN A 108 1.28 4.76 8.00
N THR A 109 1.43 3.70 7.21
CA THR A 109 0.54 2.54 7.28
C THR A 109 0.51 1.89 8.68
N THR A 110 -0.68 1.41 9.06
CA THR A 110 -0.91 0.55 10.22
C THR A 110 -0.76 -0.94 9.90
N TYR A 111 -0.62 -1.30 8.62
CA TYR A 111 -0.36 -2.67 8.20
C TYR A 111 1.08 -3.09 8.50
N PHE A 112 1.27 -4.37 8.80
CA PHE A 112 2.58 -4.93 9.09
C PHE A 112 3.43 -5.07 7.81
N ILE A 113 4.22 -4.05 7.48
CA ILE A 113 5.03 -4.01 6.24
C ILE A 113 6.47 -4.53 6.38
N LEU A 114 6.93 -4.95 7.58
CA LEU A 114 8.29 -5.49 7.74
C LEU A 114 8.62 -6.65 6.78
N PRO A 115 7.72 -7.61 6.49
CA PRO A 115 8.02 -8.66 5.52
C PRO A 115 8.38 -8.12 4.14
N PHE A 116 7.71 -7.06 3.68
CA PHE A 116 8.03 -6.40 2.41
C PHE A 116 9.39 -5.71 2.48
N ILE A 117 9.69 -5.01 3.57
CA ILE A 117 11.00 -4.40 3.79
C ILE A 117 12.11 -5.46 3.69
N PHE A 118 11.95 -6.62 4.33
CA PHE A 118 12.95 -7.69 4.28
C PHE A 118 13.16 -8.23 2.85
N ILE A 119 12.09 -8.39 2.06
CA ILE A 119 12.20 -8.81 0.65
C ILE A 119 13.07 -7.83 -0.14
N TYR A 120 12.79 -6.53 -0.03
CA TYR A 120 13.53 -5.51 -0.79
C TYR A 120 14.93 -5.22 -0.23
N LEU A 121 15.19 -5.48 1.05
CA LEU A 121 16.54 -5.39 1.63
C LEU A 121 17.51 -6.40 1.01
N GLY A 122 17.00 -7.51 0.44
CA GLY A 122 17.76 -8.48 -0.33
C GLY A 122 18.12 -8.03 -1.77
N SER A 123 17.54 -6.93 -2.27
CA SER A 123 17.84 -6.43 -3.62
C SER A 123 19.30 -6.00 -3.77
N LYS A 124 19.92 -6.35 -4.90
CA LYS A 124 21.29 -5.88 -5.24
C LYS A 124 21.29 -4.53 -5.96
N GLU A 125 20.12 -4.01 -6.32
CA GLU A 125 20.02 -2.77 -7.07
C GLU A 125 20.26 -1.54 -6.15
N PRO A 126 21.26 -0.69 -6.45
CA PRO A 126 21.61 0.45 -5.60
C PRO A 126 20.47 1.44 -5.39
N GLU A 127 19.69 1.72 -6.44
CA GLU A 127 18.57 2.68 -6.36
C GLU A 127 17.44 2.15 -5.48
N THR A 128 17.09 0.87 -5.60
CA THR A 128 16.14 0.20 -4.69
C THR A 128 16.63 0.27 -3.24
N GLN A 129 17.91 -0.02 -2.97
CA GLN A 129 18.48 0.08 -1.62
C GLN A 129 18.41 1.51 -1.06
N LYS A 130 18.77 2.51 -1.88
CA LYS A 130 18.70 3.92 -1.51
C LYS A 130 17.28 4.34 -1.16
N ARG A 131 16.31 4.03 -2.03
CA ARG A 131 14.88 4.33 -1.80
C ARG A 131 14.34 3.63 -0.56
N LEU A 132 14.70 2.36 -0.35
CA LEU A 132 14.27 1.60 0.81
C LEU A 132 14.83 2.17 2.11
N LYS A 133 16.10 2.60 2.15
CA LYS A 133 16.68 3.28 3.32
C LYS A 133 15.92 4.56 3.66
N ILE A 134 15.53 5.36 2.66
CA ILE A 134 14.73 6.58 2.86
C ILE A 134 13.33 6.24 3.39
N LEU A 135 12.68 5.21 2.84
CA LEU A 135 11.38 4.76 3.34
C LEU A 135 11.49 4.30 4.81
N MET A 136 12.51 3.48 5.11
CA MET A 136 12.77 2.99 6.46
C MET A 136 12.99 4.13 7.45
N SER A 137 13.75 5.16 7.11
CA SER A 137 13.99 6.31 8.02
C SER A 137 12.74 7.13 8.32
N LYS A 138 11.69 7.06 7.48
CA LYS A 138 10.39 7.70 7.71
C LYS A 138 9.42 6.84 8.51
N ILE A 139 9.70 5.55 8.65
CA ILE A 139 8.88 4.63 9.43
C ILE A 139 9.25 4.79 10.91
N ASN A 140 8.25 5.06 11.75
CA ASN A 140 8.43 4.89 13.19
C ASN A 140 8.56 3.40 13.52
N ILE A 141 9.80 2.92 13.69
CA ILE A 141 10.11 1.50 13.93
C ILE A 141 9.56 0.99 15.27
N GLU A 142 9.34 1.86 16.26
CA GLU A 142 8.77 1.51 17.57
C GLU A 142 7.38 0.89 17.45
N LYS A 143 6.61 1.23 16.40
CA LYS A 143 5.30 0.61 16.16
C LYS A 143 5.38 -0.90 15.89
N TYR A 144 6.56 -1.40 15.54
CA TYR A 144 6.82 -2.82 15.32
C TYR A 144 7.53 -3.50 16.49
N ARG A 145 7.62 -2.86 17.67
CA ARG A 145 8.37 -3.38 18.82
C ARG A 145 7.99 -4.81 19.18
N ILE A 146 6.70 -5.09 19.28
CA ILE A 146 6.20 -6.43 19.63
C ILE A 146 6.63 -7.45 18.58
N GLN A 147 6.46 -7.11 17.30
CA GLN A 147 6.80 -7.98 16.18
C GLN A 147 8.30 -8.21 16.08
N LEU A 148 9.14 -7.21 16.40
CA LEU A 148 10.60 -7.36 16.40
C LEU A 148 11.09 -8.19 17.59
N LYS A 149 10.48 -8.08 18.77
CA LYS A 149 10.83 -8.87 19.97
C LYS A 149 10.59 -10.37 19.82
N ILE A 150 9.56 -10.76 19.07
CA ILE A 150 9.22 -12.18 18.89
C ILE A 150 10.09 -12.86 17.83
N LEU A 151 10.86 -12.10 17.03
CA LEU A 151 11.74 -12.69 16.04
C LEU A 151 12.97 -13.28 16.74
N PRO A 152 13.35 -14.54 16.44
CA PRO A 152 14.56 -15.14 17.00
C PRO A 152 15.84 -14.38 16.56
N LYS A 153 15.79 -13.75 15.38
CA LYS A 153 16.83 -12.87 14.84
C LYS A 153 16.21 -11.90 13.84
N ILE A 154 16.62 -10.63 13.86
CA ILE A 154 16.19 -9.66 12.84
C ILE A 154 16.93 -9.93 11.51
N PRO A 155 16.22 -10.19 10.40
CA PRO A 155 16.85 -10.26 9.09
C PRO A 155 17.49 -8.92 8.72
N PHE A 156 18.73 -8.96 8.21
CA PHE A 156 19.49 -7.76 7.85
C PHE A 156 19.66 -6.75 8.99
N GLU A 157 19.80 -7.21 10.24
CA GLU A 157 19.93 -6.36 11.43
C GLU A 157 20.92 -5.20 11.27
N LYS A 158 22.09 -5.44 10.67
CA LYS A 158 23.08 -4.38 10.40
C LYS A 158 22.48 -3.21 9.62
N LYS A 159 21.67 -3.47 8.60
CA LYS A 159 21.00 -2.43 7.80
C LYS A 159 19.93 -1.70 8.62
N PHE A 160 19.24 -2.38 9.53
CA PHE A 160 18.32 -1.70 10.46
C PHE A 160 19.10 -0.80 11.43
N ARG A 161 20.22 -1.28 11.97
CA ARG A 161 21.09 -0.50 12.86
C ARG A 161 21.64 0.75 12.18
N GLU A 162 22.05 0.62 10.92
CA GLU A 162 22.48 1.76 10.09
C GLU A 162 21.39 2.83 9.92
N VAL A 163 20.11 2.45 9.85
CA VAL A 163 19.00 3.39 9.60
C VAL A 163 18.42 3.96 10.89
N TYR A 164 18.23 3.14 11.92
CA TYR A 164 17.53 3.50 13.16
C TYR A 164 18.48 3.81 14.33
N GLY A 165 19.74 3.39 14.23
CA GLY A 165 20.72 3.47 15.31
C GLY A 165 20.68 2.27 16.24
N ASP A 166 21.85 1.93 16.78
CA ASP A 166 22.02 0.79 17.68
C ASP A 166 21.18 0.91 18.95
N GLN A 167 21.20 2.09 19.57
CA GLN A 167 20.49 2.34 20.82
C GLN A 167 18.98 2.13 20.71
N VAL A 168 18.38 2.52 19.57
CA VAL A 168 16.94 2.36 19.33
C VAL A 168 16.59 0.88 19.19
N LEU A 169 17.34 0.13 18.36
CA LEU A 169 17.07 -1.30 18.22
C LEU A 169 17.30 -2.06 19.53
N ASP A 170 18.32 -1.72 20.30
CA ASP A 170 18.58 -2.36 21.58
C ASP A 170 17.44 -2.10 22.57
N GLN A 171 16.88 -0.88 22.61
CA GLN A 171 15.70 -0.56 23.43
C GLN A 171 14.45 -1.32 23.00
N ILE A 172 14.28 -1.51 21.69
CA ILE A 172 13.19 -2.31 21.12
C ILE A 172 13.35 -3.78 21.51
N LEU A 173 14.55 -4.33 21.43
CA LEU A 173 14.83 -5.75 21.64
C LEU A 173 15.01 -6.15 23.11
N LYS A 174 15.22 -5.19 24.02
CA LYS A 174 15.32 -5.46 25.46
C LYS A 174 14.13 -6.30 25.93
N PRO A 175 14.37 -7.45 26.60
CA PRO A 175 13.30 -8.26 27.15
C PRO A 175 12.48 -7.41 28.11
N THR A 176 11.15 -7.46 27.96
CA THR A 176 10.25 -6.82 28.92
C THR A 176 10.42 -7.58 30.23
N ARG A 177 10.94 -6.94 31.28
CA ARG A 177 10.98 -7.56 32.62
C ARG A 177 9.54 -7.87 33.01
N THR A 178 9.18 -9.15 32.98
CA THR A 178 7.96 -9.71 33.57
C THR A 178 8.06 -9.70 35.08
#